data_AF-A0A1V5VGB0-F1
#
_entry.id   AF-A0A1V5VGB0-F1
#
_cell.length_a   1.000
_cell.length_b   1.000
_cell.length_c   1.000
_cell.angle_alpha   90.00
_cell.angle_beta   90.00
_cell.angle_gamma   90.00
#
_symmetry.space_group_name_H-M   'P 1'
#
loop_
_entity.id
_entity.type
_entity.pdbx_description
1 polymer ?
#
loop_
_entity_poly.entity_id
_entity_poly.type
_entity_poly.pdbx_seq_one_letter_code
_entity_poly.pdbx_strand_id
1 'polypeptide(L)'
;MILLIVIILLLLLGYGIYRVATGNKALYRRWIGKQVPLWEYKNIITVQQGEAILSEYNAKRAKPAKRIDAIKAILLIGAIFVGLGVIFLVGANWHKIPLAIRTFGLLFVSVATLCSGYYYSYKEEGYRFLGKNLFFLSAILWGASLILICQIYNVPASDNWIIMILWALPILPMAHFFENRYTFMLASVLLIAWYFMYSISMDRPNYWYPVLVFGALIPMSGDFKPGLIMNTLFVLIAAYYCPFGKHEWLALFIGVFLFAQYFFKGKEPVYIYAATLSLAAWQITFGIARDISNYFALVPLAAVFVVSYRERLTLNLFISICAFILWFHQIFLRIFKTLRLYLWDYNNYGDAVVNRNSAFSCGTFSP
;
A
#
# COMPACT_ATOMS: atom_id res chain seq x y z
N MET A 1 0.14 24.42 -5.98
CA MET A 1 1.12 23.55 -6.68
C MET A 1 2.56 23.98 -6.40
N ILE A 2 2.96 25.22 -6.72
CA ILE A 2 4.32 25.75 -6.48
C ILE A 2 4.70 25.72 -4.98
N LEU A 3 3.80 26.10 -4.08
CA LEU A 3 4.06 26.09 -2.63
C LEU A 3 4.30 24.66 -2.10
N LEU A 4 3.60 23.66 -2.64
CA LEU A 4 3.75 22.25 -2.26
C LEU A 4 5.12 21.72 -2.71
N ILE A 5 5.56 22.10 -3.91
CA ILE A 5 6.88 21.75 -4.44
C ILE A 5 8.00 22.39 -3.60
N VAL A 6 7.83 23.66 -3.20
CA VAL A 6 8.78 24.37 -2.33
C VAL A 6 8.85 23.74 -0.95
N ILE A 7 7.71 23.35 -0.37
CA ILE A 7 7.69 22.63 0.91
C ILE A 7 8.39 21.28 0.75
N ILE A 8 8.05 20.46 -0.24
CA ILE A 8 8.70 19.16 -0.48
C ILE A 8 10.22 19.32 -0.68
N LEU A 9 10.67 20.34 -1.42
CA LEU A 9 12.09 20.65 -1.59
C LEU A 9 12.76 21.01 -0.27
N LEU A 10 12.13 21.85 0.57
CA LEU A 10 12.63 22.21 1.89
C LEU A 10 12.64 21.00 2.86
N LEU A 11 11.67 20.08 2.76
CA LEU A 11 11.66 18.84 3.53
C LEU A 11 12.77 17.89 3.08
N LEU A 12 13.06 17.81 1.78
CA LEU A 12 14.16 17.02 1.23
C LEU A 12 15.53 17.62 1.58
N LEU A 13 15.65 18.95 1.56
CA LEU A 13 16.85 19.67 1.99
C LEU A 13 17.07 19.53 3.50
N GLY A 14 16.02 19.69 4.30
CA GLY A 14 16.06 19.50 5.75
C GLY A 14 16.38 18.06 6.14
N TYR A 15 15.82 17.08 5.43
CA TYR A 15 16.18 15.66 5.61
C TYR A 15 17.62 15.36 5.16
N GLY A 16 18.06 15.96 4.06
CA GLY A 16 19.44 15.87 3.58
C GLY A 16 20.44 16.43 4.61
N ILE A 17 20.18 17.63 5.11
CA ILE A 17 20.98 18.29 6.15
C ILE A 17 20.94 17.49 7.46
N TYR A 18 19.77 17.02 7.89
CA TYR A 18 19.62 16.16 9.06
C TYR A 18 20.42 14.86 8.93
N ARG A 19 20.41 14.23 7.75
CA ARG A 19 21.16 13.00 7.47
C ARG A 19 22.68 13.25 7.41
N VAL A 20 23.11 14.42 6.95
CA VAL A 20 24.52 14.82 6.96
C VAL A 20 24.99 15.19 8.38
N ALA A 21 24.14 15.86 9.16
CA ALA A 21 24.42 16.26 10.54
C ALA A 21 24.38 15.08 11.54
N THR A 22 23.45 14.14 11.36
CA THR A 22 23.43 12.87 12.09
C THR A 22 24.39 11.90 11.41
N GLY A 23 25.68 12.16 11.60
CA GLY A 23 26.79 11.43 11.00
C GLY A 23 26.54 9.93 10.93
N ASN A 24 26.98 9.36 9.80
CA ASN A 24 26.68 8.05 9.24
C ASN A 24 27.09 6.82 10.10
N LYS A 25 27.14 6.93 11.42
CA LYS A 25 27.57 5.88 12.37
C LYS A 25 26.88 4.55 12.11
N ALA A 26 25.59 4.55 11.75
CA ALA A 26 24.88 3.30 11.42
C ALA A 26 25.31 2.68 10.08
N LEU A 27 25.56 3.51 9.06
CA LEU A 27 26.06 3.07 7.74
C LEU A 27 27.52 2.62 7.83
N TYR A 28 28.33 3.32 8.63
CA TYR A 28 29.72 2.98 8.91
C TYR A 28 29.85 1.67 9.69
N ARG A 29 29.05 1.49 10.76
CA ARG A 29 28.97 0.20 11.48
C ARG A 29 28.55 -0.95 10.57
N ARG A 30 27.60 -0.72 9.66
CA ARG A 30 27.19 -1.71 8.65
C ARG A 30 28.31 -2.01 7.64
N TRP A 31 29.07 -0.99 7.24
CA TRP A 31 30.18 -1.15 6.31
C TRP A 31 31.33 -1.94 6.96
N ILE A 32 31.77 -1.56 8.16
CA ILE A 32 32.80 -2.30 8.92
C ILE A 32 32.35 -3.75 9.15
N GLY A 33 31.11 -3.95 9.57
CA GLY A 33 30.55 -5.30 9.76
C GLY A 33 30.67 -6.19 8.53
N LYS A 34 30.62 -5.62 7.30
CA LYS A 34 30.80 -6.34 6.03
C LYS A 34 32.25 -6.50 5.60
N GLN A 35 33.13 -5.56 5.94
CA GLN A 35 34.54 -5.58 5.52
C GLN A 35 35.41 -6.50 6.36
N VAL A 36 35.17 -6.55 7.68
CA VAL A 36 35.97 -7.38 8.60
C VAL A 36 36.03 -8.86 8.17
N PRO A 37 34.91 -9.53 7.80
CA PRO A 37 34.97 -10.89 7.26
C PRO A 37 35.77 -11.03 5.95
N LEU A 38 35.79 -9.99 5.11
CA LEU A 38 36.55 -10.00 3.85
C LEU A 38 38.05 -9.86 4.10
N TRP A 39 38.44 -9.06 5.11
CA TRP A 39 39.84 -8.91 5.51
C TRP A 39 40.38 -10.17 6.18
N GLU A 40 39.56 -10.85 6.99
CA GLU A 40 39.87 -12.18 7.55
C GLU A 40 40.06 -13.22 6.43
N TYR A 41 39.12 -13.28 5.47
CA TYR A 41 39.21 -14.20 4.33
C TYR A 41 40.47 -13.96 3.47
N LYS A 42 40.86 -12.69 3.31
CA LYS A 42 42.08 -12.31 2.57
C LYS A 42 43.36 -12.45 3.41
N ASN A 43 43.28 -12.96 4.64
CA ASN A 43 44.39 -13.04 5.60
C ASN A 43 45.09 -11.70 5.86
N ILE A 44 44.39 -10.57 5.71
CA ILE A 44 44.90 -9.22 6.02
C ILE A 44 44.92 -8.99 7.53
N ILE A 45 43.95 -9.59 8.24
CA ILE A 45 43.81 -9.54 9.70
C ILE A 45 43.48 -10.95 10.24
N THR A 46 43.82 -11.21 11.50
CA THR A 46 43.39 -12.43 12.19
C THR A 46 41.95 -12.32 12.70
N VAL A 47 41.31 -13.46 12.98
CA VAL A 47 39.94 -13.50 13.54
C VAL A 47 39.83 -12.73 14.86
N GLN A 48 40.87 -12.79 15.69
CA GLN A 48 40.96 -12.08 16.96
C GLN A 48 41.07 -10.55 16.75
N GLN A 49 41.86 -10.12 15.76
CA GLN A 49 41.95 -8.71 15.38
C GLN A 49 40.63 -8.19 14.79
N GLY A 50 39.92 -9.01 14.01
CA GLY A 50 38.60 -8.68 13.47
C GLY A 50 37.54 -8.49 14.55
N GLU A 51 37.54 -9.35 15.59
CA GLU A 51 36.63 -9.19 16.73
C GLU A 51 36.93 -7.93 17.55
N ALA A 52 38.21 -7.61 17.76
CA ALA A 52 38.62 -6.37 18.43
C ALA A 52 38.18 -5.11 17.68
N ILE A 53 38.30 -5.11 16.34
CA ILE A 53 37.82 -4.01 15.49
C ILE A 53 36.29 -3.88 15.58
N LEU A 54 35.55 -4.99 15.56
CA LEU A 54 34.08 -4.97 15.65
C LEU A 54 33.60 -4.48 17.02
N SER A 55 34.27 -4.86 18.11
CA SER A 55 33.94 -4.40 19.47
C SER A 55 34.17 -2.90 19.63
N GLU A 56 35.29 -2.37 19.12
CA GLU A 56 35.63 -0.95 19.21
C GLU A 56 34.54 -0.06 18.56
N TYR A 57 34.05 -0.48 17.40
CA TYR A 57 33.03 0.29 16.66
C TYR A 57 31.58 -0.06 17.05
N ASN A 58 31.35 -0.93 18.05
CA ASN A 58 30.03 -1.48 18.38
C ASN A 58 29.30 -2.02 17.12
N ALA A 59 30.07 -2.62 16.20
CA ALA A 59 29.58 -3.16 14.94
C ALA A 59 29.35 -4.68 15.09
N LYS A 60 28.28 -5.19 14.49
CA LYS A 60 28.04 -6.64 14.45
C LYS A 60 28.66 -7.22 13.19
N ARG A 61 29.33 -8.37 13.32
CA ARG A 61 29.82 -9.15 12.17
C ARG A 61 28.65 -9.38 11.22
N ALA A 62 28.78 -8.93 9.98
CA ALA A 62 27.77 -9.19 8.98
C ALA A 62 27.75 -10.69 8.75
N LYS A 63 26.59 -11.32 8.97
CA LYS A 63 26.38 -12.68 8.47
C LYS A 63 26.68 -12.67 6.97
N PRO A 64 27.32 -13.72 6.42
CA PRO A 64 27.53 -13.81 4.98
C PRO A 64 26.20 -13.46 4.30
N ALA A 65 26.24 -12.52 3.36
CA ALA A 65 25.05 -12.13 2.62
C ALA A 65 24.42 -13.44 2.18
N LYS A 66 23.19 -13.71 2.65
CA LYS A 66 22.45 -14.91 2.29
C LYS A 66 22.46 -14.86 0.76
N ARG A 67 23.29 -15.71 0.12
CA ARG A 67 23.27 -15.83 -1.34
C ARG A 67 21.78 -15.99 -1.61
N ILE A 68 21.20 -15.09 -2.40
CA ILE A 68 19.91 -15.39 -3.00
C ILE A 68 20.28 -16.64 -3.78
N ASP A 69 19.91 -17.81 -3.25
CA ASP A 69 20.22 -19.06 -3.91
C ASP A 69 19.62 -18.90 -5.29
N ALA A 70 20.46 -18.80 -6.33
CA ALA A 70 19.98 -18.53 -7.68
C ALA A 70 18.88 -19.53 -8.04
N ILE A 71 19.01 -20.76 -7.55
CA ILE A 71 18.02 -21.83 -7.55
C ILE A 71 16.66 -21.37 -6.99
N LYS A 72 16.62 -20.70 -5.82
CA LYS A 72 15.38 -20.19 -5.23
C LYS A 72 14.71 -19.13 -6.08
N ALA A 73 15.50 -18.21 -6.63
CA ALA A 73 14.97 -17.18 -7.54
C ALA A 73 14.45 -17.81 -8.83
N ILE A 74 15.21 -18.73 -9.44
CA ILE A 74 14.84 -19.46 -10.65
C ILE A 74 13.56 -20.26 -10.44
N LEU A 75 13.40 -20.95 -9.31
CA LEU A 75 12.19 -21.71 -9.03
C LEU A 75 10.95 -20.83 -8.86
N LEU A 76 11.08 -19.68 -8.20
CA LEU A 76 9.97 -18.73 -8.07
C LEU A 76 9.60 -18.10 -9.42
N ILE A 77 10.60 -17.62 -10.17
CA ILE A 77 10.43 -17.04 -11.50
C ILE A 77 9.86 -18.08 -12.47
N GLY A 78 10.34 -19.32 -12.40
CA GLY A 78 9.83 -20.45 -13.17
C GLY A 78 8.37 -20.73 -12.86
N ALA A 79 7.98 -20.75 -11.58
CA ALA A 79 6.57 -20.89 -11.21
C ALA A 79 5.69 -19.75 -11.76
N ILE A 80 6.18 -18.50 -11.74
CA ILE A 80 5.47 -17.37 -12.34
C ILE A 80 5.33 -17.56 -13.85
N PHE A 81 6.41 -17.86 -14.57
CA PHE A 81 6.38 -18.01 -16.02
C PHE A 81 5.55 -19.21 -16.47
N VAL A 82 5.62 -20.35 -15.78
CA VAL A 82 4.76 -21.50 -16.07
C VAL A 82 3.30 -21.14 -15.86
N GLY A 83 2.96 -20.50 -14.73
CA GLY A 83 1.60 -20.05 -14.47
C GLY A 83 1.06 -19.08 -15.52
N LEU A 84 1.84 -18.05 -15.87
CA LEU A 84 1.51 -17.10 -16.92
C LEU A 84 1.42 -17.75 -18.29
N GLY A 85 2.34 -18.67 -18.60
CA GLY A 85 2.36 -19.43 -19.84
C GLY A 85 1.10 -20.27 -20.00
N VAL A 86 0.62 -20.92 -18.94
CA VAL A 86 -0.66 -21.66 -18.96
C VAL A 86 -1.83 -20.71 -19.17
N ILE A 87 -1.88 -19.56 -18.47
CA ILE A 87 -2.93 -18.55 -18.66
C ILE A 87 -2.98 -18.09 -20.12
N PHE A 88 -1.83 -17.76 -20.73
CA PHE A 88 -1.77 -17.32 -22.12
C PHE A 88 -2.07 -18.44 -23.11
N LEU A 89 -1.55 -19.65 -22.90
CA LEU A 89 -1.79 -20.79 -23.77
C LEU A 89 -3.29 -21.10 -23.84
N VAL A 90 -3.93 -21.20 -22.67
CA VAL A 90 -5.36 -21.47 -22.54
C VAL A 90 -6.15 -20.30 -23.14
N GLY A 91 -5.84 -19.06 -22.76
CA GLY A 91 -6.54 -17.88 -23.27
C GLY A 91 -6.41 -17.66 -24.78
N ALA A 92 -5.29 -18.03 -25.41
CA ALA A 92 -5.09 -17.88 -26.85
C ALA A 92 -5.67 -19.05 -27.67
N ASN A 93 -5.73 -20.25 -27.10
CA ASN A 93 -6.13 -21.46 -27.84
C ASN A 93 -7.49 -22.02 -27.40
N TRP A 94 -8.25 -21.31 -26.56
CA TRP A 94 -9.46 -21.85 -25.93
C TRP A 94 -10.48 -22.42 -26.91
N HIS A 95 -10.64 -21.83 -28.11
CA HIS A 95 -11.53 -22.33 -29.17
C HIS A 95 -11.13 -23.70 -29.72
N LYS A 96 -9.84 -24.03 -29.72
CA LYS A 96 -9.30 -25.26 -30.31
C LYS A 96 -9.32 -26.44 -29.34
N ILE A 97 -9.51 -26.20 -28.04
CA ILE A 97 -9.47 -27.23 -27.00
C ILE A 97 -10.90 -27.62 -26.61
N PRO A 98 -11.27 -28.91 -26.64
CA PRO A 98 -12.60 -29.37 -26.20
C PRO A 98 -12.92 -28.91 -24.78
N LEU A 99 -14.19 -28.51 -24.54
CA LEU A 99 -14.65 -27.93 -23.27
C LEU A 99 -14.28 -28.79 -22.05
N ALA A 100 -14.51 -30.10 -22.12
CA ALA A 100 -14.21 -31.02 -21.03
C ALA A 100 -12.70 -31.07 -20.72
N ILE A 101 -11.86 -31.12 -21.76
CA ILE A 101 -10.40 -31.23 -21.60
C ILE A 101 -9.81 -29.93 -21.04
N ARG A 102 -10.25 -28.77 -21.52
CA ARG A 102 -9.73 -27.49 -21.01
C ARG A 102 -10.14 -27.23 -19.56
N THR A 103 -11.37 -27.56 -19.16
CA THR A 103 -11.86 -27.29 -17.80
C THR A 103 -11.38 -28.34 -16.81
N PHE A 104 -11.64 -29.63 -17.06
CA PHE A 104 -11.21 -30.69 -16.14
C PHE A 104 -9.70 -30.89 -16.17
N GLY A 105 -9.04 -30.74 -17.33
CA GLY A 105 -7.59 -30.83 -17.42
C GLY A 105 -6.89 -29.74 -16.62
N LEU A 106 -7.35 -28.49 -16.70
CA LEU A 106 -6.74 -27.38 -15.96
C LEU A 106 -7.00 -27.49 -14.44
N LEU A 107 -8.21 -27.90 -14.05
CA LEU A 107 -8.52 -28.23 -12.65
C LEU A 107 -7.65 -29.38 -12.15
N PHE A 108 -7.53 -30.45 -12.93
CA PHE A 108 -6.69 -31.60 -12.59
C PHE A 108 -5.23 -31.20 -12.41
N VAL A 109 -4.66 -30.40 -13.32
CA VAL A 109 -3.28 -29.92 -13.21
C VAL A 109 -3.11 -29.00 -11.99
N SER A 110 -4.12 -28.17 -11.68
CA SER A 110 -4.10 -27.31 -10.49
C SER A 110 -4.05 -28.13 -9.20
N VAL A 111 -4.88 -29.18 -9.10
CA VAL A 111 -4.95 -30.08 -7.95
C VAL A 111 -3.72 -30.99 -7.88
N ALA A 112 -3.25 -31.53 -8.99
CA ALA A 112 -2.02 -32.32 -9.05
C ALA A 112 -0.82 -31.50 -8.57
N THR A 113 -0.72 -30.23 -8.97
CA THR A 113 0.33 -29.31 -8.51
C THR A 113 0.20 -29.01 -7.01
N LEU A 114 -1.03 -28.87 -6.49
CA LEU A 114 -1.29 -28.72 -5.05
C LEU A 114 -0.79 -29.95 -4.26
N CYS A 115 -1.16 -31.15 -4.69
CA CYS A 115 -0.77 -32.42 -4.08
C CYS A 115 0.76 -32.62 -4.11
N SER A 116 1.40 -32.32 -5.25
CA SER A 116 2.86 -32.33 -5.37
C SER A 116 3.50 -31.31 -4.43
N GLY A 117 2.93 -30.10 -4.31
CA GLY A 117 3.40 -29.09 -3.37
C GLY A 117 3.37 -29.58 -1.92
N TYR A 118 2.31 -30.29 -1.53
CA TYR A 118 2.20 -30.92 -0.22
C TYR A 118 3.25 -32.03 -0.04
N TYR A 119 3.40 -32.92 -1.01
CA TYR A 119 4.38 -34.01 -0.96
C TYR A 119 5.81 -33.49 -0.76
N TYR A 120 6.28 -32.59 -1.63
CA TYR A 120 7.65 -32.04 -1.56
C TYR A 120 7.87 -31.08 -0.37
N SER A 121 6.80 -30.52 0.22
CA SER A 121 6.93 -29.63 1.37
C SER A 121 6.99 -30.36 2.71
N TYR A 122 6.38 -31.55 2.81
CA TYR A 122 6.18 -32.25 4.09
C TYR A 122 6.64 -33.71 4.13
N LYS A 123 6.72 -34.40 3.00
CA LYS A 123 7.15 -35.82 2.95
C LYS A 123 8.59 -36.01 2.53
N GLU A 124 9.12 -35.10 1.71
CA GLU A 124 10.49 -35.22 1.19
C GLU A 124 11.41 -34.18 1.82
N GLU A 125 12.41 -34.66 2.57
CA GLU A 125 13.40 -33.79 3.21
C GLU A 125 14.34 -33.19 2.16
N GLY A 126 14.59 -31.88 2.23
CA GLY A 126 15.47 -31.15 1.30
C GLY A 126 14.76 -30.34 0.22
N TYR A 127 13.53 -30.70 -0.19
CA TYR A 127 12.80 -30.03 -1.28
C TYR A 127 11.71 -29.05 -0.81
N ARG A 128 11.70 -28.66 0.47
CA ARG A 128 10.67 -27.80 1.06
C ARG A 128 10.44 -26.48 0.31
N PHE A 129 11.49 -25.92 -0.30
CA PHE A 129 11.35 -24.70 -1.11
C PHE A 129 10.63 -24.95 -2.44
N LEU A 130 10.89 -26.08 -3.09
CA LEU A 130 10.18 -26.50 -4.29
C LEU A 130 8.68 -26.70 -3.98
N GLY A 131 8.36 -27.40 -2.89
CA GLY A 131 6.98 -27.60 -2.44
C GLY A 131 6.24 -26.27 -2.22
N LYS A 132 6.89 -25.28 -1.59
CA LYS A 132 6.32 -23.92 -1.44
C LYS A 132 6.06 -23.21 -2.77
N ASN A 133 6.91 -23.39 -3.78
CA ASN A 133 6.66 -22.80 -5.10
C ASN A 133 5.59 -23.55 -5.89
N LEU A 134 5.44 -24.85 -5.69
CA LEU A 134 4.34 -25.62 -6.27
C LEU A 134 2.99 -25.20 -5.70
N PHE A 135 2.92 -24.93 -4.38
CA PHE A 135 1.74 -24.30 -3.78
C PHE A 135 1.41 -22.94 -4.40
N PHE A 136 2.43 -22.12 -4.67
CA PHE A 136 2.24 -20.83 -5.35
C PHE A 136 1.81 -21.01 -6.82
N LEU A 137 2.39 -21.97 -7.54
CA LEU A 137 2.00 -22.30 -8.91
C LEU A 137 0.55 -22.80 -8.98
N SER A 138 0.15 -23.71 -8.08
CA SER A 138 -1.22 -24.19 -7.97
C SER A 138 -2.20 -23.04 -7.75
N ALA A 139 -1.83 -22.07 -6.90
CA ALA A 139 -2.62 -20.87 -6.69
C ALA A 139 -2.78 -20.03 -7.97
N ILE A 140 -1.77 -19.96 -8.84
CA ILE A 140 -1.89 -19.30 -10.15
C ILE A 140 -2.79 -20.09 -11.10
N LEU A 141 -2.62 -21.41 -11.17
CA LEU A 141 -3.41 -22.30 -12.04
C LEU A 141 -4.90 -22.33 -11.66
N TRP A 142 -5.20 -22.20 -10.37
CA TRP A 142 -6.57 -21.96 -9.89
C TRP A 142 -7.17 -20.70 -10.52
N GLY A 143 -6.43 -19.59 -10.54
CA GLY A 143 -6.86 -18.37 -11.22
C GLY A 143 -7.03 -18.53 -12.72
N ALA A 144 -6.12 -19.26 -13.36
CA ALA A 144 -6.25 -19.60 -14.79
C ALA A 144 -7.57 -20.33 -15.07
N SER A 145 -7.96 -21.25 -14.17
CA SER A 145 -9.23 -21.98 -14.24
C SER A 145 -10.43 -21.03 -14.12
N LEU A 146 -10.39 -20.09 -13.19
CA LEU A 146 -11.44 -19.08 -13.02
C LEU A 146 -11.59 -18.18 -14.25
N ILE A 147 -10.47 -17.68 -14.79
CA ILE A 147 -10.48 -16.84 -16.00
C ILE A 147 -11.09 -17.60 -17.18
N LEU A 148 -10.72 -18.87 -17.36
CA LEU A 148 -11.29 -19.72 -18.39
C LEU A 148 -12.80 -19.93 -18.21
N ILE A 149 -13.25 -20.19 -16.98
CA ILE A 149 -14.69 -20.33 -16.67
C ILE A 149 -15.42 -19.02 -17.01
N CYS A 150 -14.87 -17.86 -16.65
CA CYS A 150 -15.46 -16.57 -16.98
C CYS A 150 -15.57 -16.34 -18.49
N GLN A 151 -14.59 -16.77 -19.27
CA GLN A 151 -14.66 -16.73 -20.74
C GLN A 151 -15.74 -17.67 -21.29
N ILE A 152 -15.86 -18.89 -20.75
CA ILE A 152 -16.88 -19.87 -21.18
C ILE A 152 -18.30 -19.32 -20.98
N TYR A 153 -18.54 -18.69 -19.84
CA TYR A 153 -19.85 -18.12 -19.50
C TYR A 153 -20.05 -16.69 -19.99
N ASN A 154 -19.11 -16.12 -20.76
CA ASN A 154 -19.14 -14.74 -21.25
C ASN A 154 -19.47 -13.73 -20.14
N VAL A 155 -18.80 -13.85 -18.98
CA VAL A 155 -19.00 -12.92 -17.86
C VAL A 155 -18.69 -11.49 -18.31
N PRO A 156 -19.61 -10.53 -18.08
CA PRO A 156 -19.38 -9.14 -18.48
C PRO A 156 -18.12 -8.56 -17.84
N ALA A 157 -17.43 -7.69 -18.58
CA ALA A 157 -16.21 -7.06 -18.08
C ALA A 157 -16.46 -6.23 -16.79
N SER A 158 -17.68 -5.72 -16.60
CA SER A 158 -18.11 -5.03 -15.38
C SER A 158 -18.03 -5.91 -14.13
N ASP A 159 -18.14 -7.24 -14.27
CA ASP A 159 -18.19 -8.20 -13.17
C ASP A 159 -16.86 -8.92 -12.95
N ASN A 160 -15.81 -8.54 -13.69
CA ASN A 160 -14.47 -9.13 -13.57
C ASN A 160 -13.88 -8.99 -12.16
N TRP A 161 -14.36 -8.06 -11.33
CA TRP A 161 -13.95 -7.94 -9.93
C TRP A 161 -14.27 -9.22 -9.13
N ILE A 162 -15.32 -9.97 -9.50
CA ILE A 162 -15.71 -11.22 -8.82
C ILE A 162 -14.59 -12.28 -8.94
N ILE A 163 -13.87 -12.29 -10.07
CA ILE A 163 -12.76 -13.21 -10.31
C ILE A 163 -11.68 -13.04 -9.24
N MET A 164 -11.34 -11.80 -8.90
CA MET A 164 -10.27 -11.51 -7.94
C MET A 164 -10.59 -12.05 -6.53
N ILE A 165 -11.84 -11.92 -6.09
CA ILE A 165 -12.25 -12.44 -4.77
C ILE A 165 -12.38 -13.97 -4.78
N LEU A 166 -12.95 -14.57 -5.83
CA LEU A 166 -13.00 -16.04 -5.97
C LEU A 166 -11.61 -16.66 -6.09
N TRP A 167 -10.66 -15.91 -6.64
CA TRP A 167 -9.26 -16.30 -6.70
C TRP A 167 -8.61 -16.20 -5.32
N ALA A 168 -8.77 -15.09 -4.61
CA ALA A 168 -8.15 -14.89 -3.29
C ALA A 168 -8.73 -15.79 -2.19
N LEU A 169 -10.04 -16.08 -2.22
CA LEU A 169 -10.79 -16.73 -1.14
C LEU A 169 -10.25 -18.12 -0.73
N PRO A 170 -9.96 -19.06 -1.65
CA PRO A 170 -9.36 -20.35 -1.29
C PRO A 170 -7.84 -20.26 -1.05
N ILE A 171 -7.17 -19.30 -1.69
CA ILE A 171 -5.71 -19.11 -1.57
C ILE A 171 -5.33 -18.58 -0.18
N LEU A 172 -6.16 -17.73 0.41
CA LEU A 172 -5.90 -17.13 1.71
C LEU A 172 -5.78 -18.17 2.85
N PRO A 173 -6.74 -19.08 3.09
CA PRO A 173 -6.60 -20.14 4.10
C PRO A 173 -5.49 -21.12 3.73
N MET A 174 -5.31 -21.43 2.44
CA MET A 174 -4.18 -22.25 1.97
C MET A 174 -2.83 -21.63 2.37
N ALA A 175 -2.66 -20.32 2.18
CA ALA A 175 -1.44 -19.61 2.55
C ALA A 175 -1.18 -19.65 4.06
N HIS A 176 -2.26 -19.61 4.87
CA HIS A 176 -2.19 -19.71 6.32
C HIS A 176 -1.79 -21.11 6.78
N PHE A 177 -2.55 -22.13 6.38
CA PHE A 177 -2.34 -23.51 6.83
C PHE A 177 -0.99 -24.08 6.41
N PHE A 178 -0.52 -23.72 5.21
CA PHE A 178 0.79 -24.19 4.70
C PHE A 178 1.94 -23.21 4.98
N GLU A 179 1.71 -22.14 5.76
CA GLU A 179 2.70 -21.11 6.10
C GLU A 179 3.50 -20.62 4.88
N ASN A 180 2.79 -20.36 3.78
CA ASN A 180 3.40 -20.02 2.51
C ASN A 180 3.32 -18.51 2.22
N ARG A 181 4.47 -17.86 2.39
CA ARG A 181 4.62 -16.41 2.22
C ARG A 181 4.32 -15.94 0.79
N TYR A 182 4.69 -16.71 -0.23
CA TYR A 182 4.47 -16.32 -1.63
C TYR A 182 2.99 -16.35 -1.97
N THR A 183 2.30 -17.41 -1.56
CA THR A 183 0.85 -17.59 -1.71
C THR A 183 0.08 -16.50 -0.93
N PHE A 184 0.55 -16.14 0.28
CA PHE A 184 -0.02 -15.04 1.05
C PHE A 184 0.13 -13.68 0.35
N MET A 185 1.32 -13.41 -0.22
CA MET A 185 1.56 -12.18 -0.99
C MET A 185 0.67 -12.12 -2.23
N LEU A 186 0.47 -13.24 -2.93
CA LEU A 186 -0.46 -13.31 -4.06
C LEU A 186 -1.89 -12.98 -3.63
N ALA A 187 -2.39 -13.58 -2.54
CA ALA A 187 -3.71 -13.25 -2.01
C ALA A 187 -3.84 -11.76 -1.66
N SER A 188 -2.78 -11.18 -1.08
CA SER A 188 -2.73 -9.73 -0.77
C SER A 188 -2.83 -8.87 -2.04
N VAL A 189 -2.12 -9.23 -3.12
CA VAL A 189 -2.20 -8.54 -4.43
C VAL A 189 -3.60 -8.69 -5.05
N LEU A 190 -4.18 -9.89 -5.01
CA LEU A 190 -5.50 -10.15 -5.56
C LEU A 190 -6.58 -9.34 -4.82
N LEU A 191 -6.48 -9.19 -3.50
CA LEU A 191 -7.47 -8.43 -2.72
C LEU A 191 -7.37 -6.91 -2.96
N ILE A 192 -6.17 -6.34 -3.16
CA ILE A 192 -6.07 -4.92 -3.56
C ILE A 192 -6.52 -4.71 -5.03
N ALA A 193 -6.27 -5.67 -5.92
CA ALA A 193 -6.82 -5.64 -7.28
C ALA A 193 -8.36 -5.70 -7.24
N TRP A 194 -8.93 -6.54 -6.38
CA TRP A 194 -10.36 -6.59 -6.12
C TRP A 194 -10.91 -5.25 -5.63
N TYR A 195 -10.23 -4.57 -4.71
CA TYR A 195 -10.61 -3.22 -4.27
C TYR A 195 -10.74 -2.25 -5.44
N PHE A 196 -9.72 -2.16 -6.30
CA PHE A 196 -9.73 -1.24 -7.44
C PHE A 196 -10.78 -1.61 -8.49
N MET A 197 -10.82 -2.88 -8.91
CA MET A 197 -11.76 -3.33 -9.94
C MET A 197 -13.21 -3.14 -9.48
N TYR A 198 -13.52 -3.52 -8.24
CA TYR A 198 -14.85 -3.27 -7.68
C TYR A 198 -15.17 -1.77 -7.66
N SER A 199 -14.20 -0.95 -7.24
CA SER A 199 -14.42 0.49 -7.10
C SER A 199 -14.67 1.17 -8.44
N ILE A 200 -14.00 0.73 -9.50
CA ILE A 200 -14.22 1.21 -10.87
C ILE A 200 -15.58 0.74 -11.38
N SER A 201 -15.92 -0.55 -11.22
CA SER A 201 -17.18 -1.11 -11.75
C SER A 201 -18.43 -0.56 -11.05
N MET A 202 -18.35 -0.32 -9.74
CA MET A 202 -19.50 0.04 -8.90
C MET A 202 -19.57 1.55 -8.59
N ASP A 203 -18.61 2.34 -9.09
CA ASP A 203 -18.44 3.77 -8.79
C ASP A 203 -18.50 4.11 -7.29
N ARG A 204 -18.02 3.18 -6.46
CA ARG A 204 -17.99 3.31 -5.00
C ARG A 204 -16.86 2.49 -4.40
N PRO A 205 -16.18 2.95 -3.35
CA PRO A 205 -15.07 2.22 -2.77
C PRO A 205 -15.56 0.89 -2.19
N ASN A 206 -14.70 -0.12 -2.27
CA ASN A 206 -14.98 -1.40 -1.67
C ASN A 206 -14.72 -1.38 -0.14
N TYR A 207 -15.79 -1.16 0.62
CA TYR A 207 -15.75 -1.14 2.10
C TYR A 207 -15.37 -2.48 2.74
N TRP A 208 -15.55 -3.59 2.04
CA TRP A 208 -15.22 -4.92 2.56
C TRP A 208 -13.72 -5.20 2.56
N TYR A 209 -12.97 -4.56 1.66
CA TYR A 209 -11.53 -4.77 1.56
C TYR A 209 -10.77 -4.41 2.86
N PRO A 210 -10.94 -3.19 3.45
CA PRO A 210 -10.30 -2.90 4.74
C PRO A 210 -10.72 -3.84 5.86
N VAL A 211 -11.98 -4.28 5.87
CA VAL A 211 -12.48 -5.28 6.84
C VAL A 211 -11.70 -6.58 6.74
N LEU A 212 -11.48 -7.10 5.53
CA LEU A 212 -10.65 -8.30 5.31
C LEU A 212 -9.19 -8.07 5.67
N VAL A 213 -8.64 -6.87 5.44
CA VAL A 213 -7.24 -6.59 5.79
C VAL A 213 -7.05 -6.58 7.30
N PHE A 214 -7.91 -5.88 8.04
CA PHE A 214 -7.82 -5.81 9.50
C PHE A 214 -8.24 -7.11 10.19
N GLY A 215 -9.23 -7.82 9.64
CA GLY A 215 -9.78 -9.04 10.22
C GLY A 215 -9.00 -10.32 9.87
N ALA A 216 -8.37 -10.38 8.69
CA ALA A 216 -7.67 -11.56 8.21
C ALA A 216 -6.18 -11.28 7.93
N LEU A 217 -5.85 -10.38 7.00
CA LEU A 217 -4.47 -10.26 6.50
C LEU A 217 -3.45 -9.78 7.55
N ILE A 218 -3.77 -8.76 8.34
CA ILE A 218 -2.89 -8.24 9.40
C ILE A 218 -2.75 -9.24 10.57
N PRO A 219 -3.82 -9.92 11.01
CA PRO A 219 -3.70 -11.04 11.95
C PRO A 219 -2.82 -12.17 11.40
N MET A 220 -3.13 -12.65 10.19
CA MET A 220 -2.46 -13.77 9.53
C MET A 220 -1.01 -13.49 9.15
N SER A 221 -0.61 -12.22 9.01
CA SER A 221 0.78 -11.89 8.71
C SER A 221 1.73 -12.31 9.84
N GLY A 222 1.27 -12.49 11.08
CA GLY A 222 2.10 -12.96 12.19
C GLY A 222 3.47 -12.24 12.26
N ASP A 223 4.56 -13.01 12.27
CA ASP A 223 5.94 -12.51 12.23
C ASP A 223 6.46 -12.17 10.81
N PHE A 224 5.66 -12.38 9.78
CA PHE A 224 6.03 -12.09 8.39
C PHE A 224 5.92 -10.58 8.10
N LYS A 225 6.93 -9.83 8.58
CA LYS A 225 7.03 -8.37 8.44
C LYS A 225 6.82 -7.83 7.01
N PRO A 226 7.36 -8.47 5.93
CA PRO A 226 7.11 -7.99 4.57
C PRO A 226 5.62 -8.00 4.20
N GLY A 227 4.89 -9.06 4.57
CA GLY A 227 3.45 -9.15 4.32
C GLY A 227 2.65 -8.13 5.12
N LEU A 228 3.07 -7.86 6.37
CA LEU A 228 2.45 -6.82 7.18
C LEU A 228 2.61 -5.43 6.56
N ILE A 229 3.85 -5.08 6.18
CA ILE A 229 4.18 -3.79 5.55
C ILE A 229 3.39 -3.64 4.25
N MET A 230 3.36 -4.68 3.41
CA MET A 230 2.64 -4.70 2.15
C MET A 230 1.14 -4.44 2.33
N ASN A 231 0.47 -5.15 3.24
CA ASN A 231 -0.96 -4.98 3.48
C ASN A 231 -1.30 -3.63 4.12
N THR A 232 -0.42 -3.11 4.98
CA THR A 232 -0.55 -1.75 5.51
C THR A 232 -0.45 -0.71 4.39
N LEU A 233 0.54 -0.86 3.48
CA LEU A 233 0.68 0.02 2.31
C LEU A 233 -0.53 -0.07 1.38
N PHE A 234 -1.08 -1.25 1.13
CA PHE A 234 -2.25 -1.41 0.27
C PHE A 234 -3.52 -0.76 0.85
N VAL A 235 -3.72 -0.87 2.16
CA VAL A 235 -4.81 -0.17 2.84
C VAL A 235 -4.62 1.35 2.81
N LEU A 236 -3.38 1.85 2.88
CA LEU A 236 -3.10 3.27 2.66
C LEU A 236 -3.42 3.71 1.23
N ILE A 237 -3.03 2.91 0.23
CA ILE A 237 -3.37 3.17 -1.18
C ILE A 237 -4.90 3.24 -1.33
N ALA A 238 -5.64 2.32 -0.71
CA ALA A 238 -7.09 2.34 -0.71
C ALA A 238 -7.65 3.63 -0.08
N ALA A 239 -7.10 4.08 1.05
CA ALA A 239 -7.49 5.34 1.70
C ALA A 239 -7.31 6.57 0.78
N TYR A 240 -6.22 6.62 0.02
CA TYR A 240 -5.94 7.71 -0.94
C TYR A 240 -6.75 7.62 -2.24
N TYR A 241 -7.28 6.45 -2.61
CA TYR A 241 -8.14 6.29 -3.79
C TYR A 241 -9.61 6.67 -3.52
N CYS A 242 -10.00 6.74 -2.25
CA CYS A 242 -11.36 7.10 -1.85
C CYS A 242 -11.92 8.49 -2.27
N PRO A 243 -11.11 9.55 -2.56
CA PRO A 243 -11.66 10.86 -2.91
C PRO A 243 -12.34 10.89 -4.28
N PHE A 244 -12.03 9.94 -5.18
CA PHE A 244 -12.62 9.90 -6.52
C PHE A 244 -14.14 9.62 -6.49
N GLY A 245 -14.65 8.96 -5.44
CA GLY A 245 -16.07 8.63 -5.31
C GLY A 245 -16.88 9.50 -4.34
N LYS A 246 -16.36 10.63 -3.83
CA LYS A 246 -17.01 11.43 -2.74
C LYS A 246 -17.29 10.63 -1.45
N HIS A 247 -16.47 9.64 -1.14
CA HIS A 247 -16.66 8.76 0.01
C HIS A 247 -15.57 8.97 1.07
N GLU A 248 -15.51 10.14 1.70
CA GLU A 248 -14.41 10.57 2.58
C GLU A 248 -14.20 9.67 3.82
N TRP A 249 -15.26 9.07 4.36
CA TRP A 249 -15.23 8.37 5.65
C TRP A 249 -14.34 7.14 5.69
N LEU A 250 -14.08 6.49 4.56
CA LEU A 250 -13.26 5.28 4.53
C LEU A 250 -11.83 5.55 5.03
N ALA A 251 -11.23 6.67 4.63
CA ALA A 251 -9.89 7.04 5.04
C ALA A 251 -9.80 7.33 6.56
N LEU A 252 -10.88 7.85 7.16
CA LEU A 252 -10.99 7.99 8.60
C LEU A 252 -11.02 6.62 9.28
N PHE A 253 -11.92 5.73 8.86
CA PHE A 253 -12.04 4.40 9.47
C PHE A 253 -10.72 3.64 9.39
N ILE A 254 -10.07 3.64 8.21
CA ILE A 254 -8.74 3.05 8.04
C ILE A 254 -7.73 3.64 9.03
N GLY A 255 -7.68 4.96 9.16
CA GLY A 255 -6.75 5.65 10.07
C GLY A 255 -6.98 5.29 11.54
N VAL A 256 -8.24 5.26 11.97
CA VAL A 256 -8.62 4.90 13.35
C VAL A 256 -8.30 3.43 13.63
N PHE A 257 -8.59 2.51 12.71
CA PHE A 257 -8.27 1.09 12.88
C PHE A 257 -6.75 0.85 12.92
N LEU A 258 -5.96 1.52 12.07
CA LEU A 258 -4.50 1.46 12.14
C LEU A 258 -3.98 2.00 13.47
N PHE A 259 -4.54 3.10 13.95
CA PHE A 259 -4.20 3.65 15.26
C PHE A 259 -4.55 2.70 16.41
N ALA A 260 -5.70 2.01 16.33
CA ALA A 260 -6.05 0.99 17.31
C ALA A 260 -5.08 -0.21 17.27
N GLN A 261 -4.72 -0.69 16.08
CA GLN A 261 -3.77 -1.81 15.89
C GLN A 261 -2.40 -1.53 16.52
N TYR A 262 -1.96 -0.26 16.56
CA TYR A 262 -0.75 0.11 17.29
C TYR A 262 -0.76 -0.36 18.75
N PHE A 263 -1.90 -0.25 19.44
CA PHE A 263 -2.01 -0.67 20.84
C PHE A 263 -2.12 -2.19 20.99
N PHE A 264 -2.82 -2.87 20.06
CA PHE A 264 -3.02 -4.32 20.14
C PHE A 264 -1.80 -5.16 19.71
N LYS A 265 -1.04 -4.72 18.71
CA LYS A 265 0.08 -5.47 18.10
C LYS A 265 1.46 -4.99 18.56
N GLY A 266 1.60 -4.64 19.83
CA GLY A 266 2.92 -4.41 20.44
C GLY A 266 3.61 -3.12 20.03
N LYS A 267 2.84 -2.04 19.76
CA LYS A 267 3.35 -0.69 19.50
C LYS A 267 4.33 -0.60 18.32
N GLU A 268 4.11 -1.38 17.27
CA GLU A 268 4.94 -1.25 16.07
C GLU A 268 4.74 0.11 15.40
N PRO A 269 5.81 0.87 15.12
CA PRO A 269 5.71 2.25 14.64
C PRO A 269 5.07 2.36 13.25
N VAL A 270 5.07 1.27 12.46
CA VAL A 270 4.47 1.20 11.13
C VAL A 270 2.99 1.58 11.17
N TYR A 271 2.24 1.12 12.17
CA TYR A 271 0.81 1.41 12.30
C TYR A 271 0.55 2.88 12.60
N ILE A 272 1.39 3.52 13.42
CA ILE A 272 1.27 4.95 13.72
C ILE A 272 1.58 5.79 12.48
N TYR A 273 2.66 5.47 11.75
CA TYR A 273 2.99 6.17 10.51
C TYR A 273 1.84 6.07 9.50
N ALA A 274 1.28 4.87 9.34
CA ALA A 274 0.17 4.62 8.46
C ALA A 274 -1.11 5.35 8.92
N ALA A 275 -1.42 5.32 10.23
CA ALA A 275 -2.57 6.04 10.77
C ALA A 275 -2.52 7.54 10.46
N THR A 276 -1.37 8.20 10.70
CA THR A 276 -1.20 9.63 10.39
C THR A 276 -1.40 9.92 8.90
N LEU A 277 -0.83 9.08 8.03
CA LEU A 277 -0.97 9.23 6.58
C LEU A 277 -2.42 9.03 6.11
N SER A 278 -3.13 8.06 6.68
CA SER A 278 -4.55 7.84 6.40
C SER A 278 -5.42 9.01 6.87
N LEU A 279 -5.11 9.59 8.03
CA LEU A 279 -5.80 10.79 8.52
C LEU A 279 -5.52 12.01 7.62
N ALA A 280 -4.27 12.17 7.14
CA ALA A 280 -3.95 13.20 6.16
C ALA A 280 -4.70 12.98 4.83
N ALA A 281 -4.84 11.73 4.38
CA ALA A 281 -5.68 11.40 3.23
C ALA A 281 -7.15 11.78 3.48
N TRP A 282 -7.67 11.49 4.68
CA TRP A 282 -9.03 11.88 5.06
C TRP A 282 -9.26 13.39 5.00
N GLN A 283 -8.29 14.20 5.42
CA GLN A 283 -8.39 15.66 5.32
C GLN A 283 -8.53 16.15 3.88
N ILE A 284 -7.70 15.61 2.99
CA ILE A 284 -7.72 15.95 1.57
C ILE A 284 -9.06 15.51 0.97
N THR A 285 -9.48 14.27 1.24
CA THR A 285 -10.72 13.70 0.68
C THR A 285 -11.97 14.43 1.16
N PHE A 286 -12.06 14.76 2.45
CA PHE A 286 -13.19 15.50 3.02
C PHE A 286 -13.31 16.88 2.39
N GLY A 287 -12.18 17.59 2.22
CA GLY A 287 -12.17 18.90 1.56
C GLY A 287 -12.68 18.82 0.12
N ILE A 288 -12.27 17.81 -0.64
CA ILE A 288 -12.73 17.61 -2.02
C ILE A 288 -14.22 17.26 -2.06
N ALA A 289 -14.68 16.37 -1.17
CA ALA A 289 -16.05 15.84 -1.20
C ALA A 289 -17.11 16.84 -0.72
N ARG A 290 -16.81 17.63 0.32
CA ARG A 290 -17.80 18.50 1.01
C ARG A 290 -17.70 19.97 0.65
N ASP A 291 -16.66 20.37 -0.09
CA ASP A 291 -16.24 21.77 -0.29
C ASP A 291 -16.13 22.59 1.02
N ILE A 292 -15.93 21.94 2.16
CA ILE A 292 -15.74 22.56 3.49
C ILE A 292 -14.45 22.04 4.11
N SER A 293 -13.79 22.86 4.94
CA SER A 293 -12.63 22.46 5.73
C SER A 293 -12.98 21.38 6.76
N ASN A 294 -12.14 20.36 6.88
CA ASN A 294 -12.38 19.26 7.80
C ASN A 294 -11.95 19.60 9.25
N TYR A 295 -12.77 20.32 10.01
CA TYR A 295 -12.47 20.63 11.41
C TYR A 295 -12.38 19.38 12.31
N PHE A 296 -13.11 18.31 11.97
CA PHE A 296 -13.11 17.05 12.72
C PHE A 296 -11.76 16.33 12.70
N ALA A 297 -10.88 16.64 11.74
CA ALA A 297 -9.56 16.02 11.64
C ALA A 297 -8.57 16.44 12.75
N LEU A 298 -8.85 17.52 13.47
CA LEU A 298 -7.98 17.99 14.56
C LEU A 298 -7.87 16.96 15.70
N VAL A 299 -9.00 16.36 16.10
CA VAL A 299 -9.06 15.41 17.21
C VAL A 299 -8.18 14.17 16.96
N PRO A 300 -8.35 13.41 15.85
CA PRO A 300 -7.53 12.23 15.62
C PRO A 300 -6.06 12.58 15.32
N LEU A 301 -5.77 13.71 14.67
CA LEU A 301 -4.38 14.14 14.48
C LEU A 301 -3.69 14.52 15.79
N ALA A 302 -4.38 15.23 16.69
CA ALA A 302 -3.84 15.56 18.00
C ALA A 302 -3.57 14.29 18.81
N ALA A 303 -4.46 13.31 18.76
CA ALA A 303 -4.26 12.01 19.41
C ALA A 303 -2.99 11.30 18.90
N VAL A 304 -2.83 11.21 17.58
CA VAL A 304 -1.63 10.60 16.97
C VAL A 304 -0.37 11.39 17.29
N PHE A 305 -0.43 12.73 17.30
CA PHE A 305 0.69 13.60 17.66
C PHE A 305 1.13 13.38 19.12
N VAL A 306 0.19 13.34 20.07
CA VAL A 306 0.48 13.12 21.49
C VAL A 306 1.14 11.75 21.72
N VAL A 307 0.62 10.69 21.10
CA VAL A 307 1.24 9.36 21.19
C VAL A 307 2.64 9.37 20.58
N SER A 308 2.82 10.05 19.44
CA SER A 308 4.13 10.16 18.78
C SER A 308 5.15 10.93 19.60
N TYR A 309 4.70 11.95 20.33
CA TYR A 309 5.53 12.71 21.26
C TYR A 309 5.96 11.86 22.44
N ARG A 310 5.00 11.17 23.07
CA ARG A 310 5.23 10.28 24.22
C ARG A 310 6.24 9.18 23.89
N GLU A 311 6.11 8.58 22.71
CA GLU A 311 6.93 7.44 22.26
C GLU A 311 8.21 7.89 21.52
N ARG A 312 8.50 9.20 21.49
CA ARG A 312 9.67 9.82 20.84
C ARG A 312 9.85 9.43 19.37
N LEU A 313 8.74 9.25 18.64
CA LEU A 313 8.72 8.92 17.22
C LEU A 313 8.92 10.18 16.37
N THR A 314 10.17 10.62 16.22
CA THR A 314 10.54 11.87 15.52
C THR A 314 10.00 11.95 14.09
N LEU A 315 10.03 10.83 13.34
CA LEU A 315 9.48 10.77 11.99
C LEU A 315 7.97 11.01 11.99
N ASN A 316 7.22 10.42 12.93
CA ASN A 316 5.77 10.61 12.94
C ASN A 316 5.37 12.00 13.43
N LEU A 317 6.14 12.58 14.36
CA LEU A 317 5.95 13.98 14.77
C LEU A 317 6.04 14.91 13.57
N PHE A 318 7.05 14.71 12.72
CA PHE A 318 7.20 15.46 11.49
C PHE A 318 6.02 15.25 10.53
N ILE A 319 5.62 14.00 10.27
CA ILE A 319 4.45 13.69 9.43
C ILE A 319 3.18 14.35 9.98
N SER A 320 2.99 14.32 11.30
CA SER A 320 1.84 14.93 11.97
C SER A 320 1.84 16.45 11.82
N ILE A 321 3.00 17.11 11.99
CA ILE A 321 3.14 18.55 11.76
C ILE A 321 2.81 18.90 10.30
N CYS A 322 3.33 18.11 9.34
CA CYS A 322 2.97 18.28 7.93
C CYS A 322 1.46 18.14 7.69
N ALA A 323 0.80 17.18 8.34
CA ALA A 323 -0.66 17.02 8.25
C ALA A 323 -1.42 18.22 8.84
N PHE A 324 -0.96 18.77 9.97
CA PHE A 324 -1.52 20.02 10.52
C PHE A 324 -1.33 21.22 9.58
N ILE A 325 -0.16 21.35 8.95
CA ILE A 325 0.10 22.42 7.97
C ILE A 325 -0.81 22.25 6.75
N LEU A 326 -0.98 21.04 6.25
CA LEU A 326 -1.90 20.74 5.13
C LEU A 326 -3.34 21.13 5.48
N TRP A 327 -3.79 20.81 6.68
CA TRP A 327 -5.10 21.20 7.19
C TRP A 327 -5.27 22.73 7.25
N PHE A 328 -4.28 23.43 7.80
CA PHE A 328 -4.30 24.89 7.88
C PHE A 328 -4.32 25.53 6.49
N HIS A 329 -3.53 24.99 5.55
CA HIS A 329 -3.50 25.46 4.17
C HIS A 329 -4.85 25.30 3.46
N GLN A 330 -5.55 24.18 3.68
CA GLN A 330 -6.90 23.95 3.13
C GLN A 330 -7.90 25.01 3.64
N ILE A 331 -7.83 25.36 4.93
CA ILE A 331 -8.67 26.43 5.50
C ILE A 331 -8.36 27.77 4.86
N PHE A 332 -7.07 28.12 4.76
CA PHE A 332 -6.65 29.39 4.18
C PHE A 332 -7.12 29.55 2.73
N LEU A 333 -6.94 28.52 1.90
CA LEU A 333 -7.41 28.54 0.51
C LEU A 333 -8.92 28.76 0.39
N ARG A 334 -9.70 28.18 1.30
CA ARG A 334 -11.17 28.34 1.28
C ARG A 334 -11.60 29.71 1.75
N ILE A 335 -11.02 30.22 2.84
CA ILE A 335 -11.28 31.59 3.31
C ILE A 335 -10.97 32.59 2.18
N PHE A 336 -9.84 32.40 1.50
CA PHE A 336 -9.45 33.23 0.36
C PHE A 336 -10.43 33.11 -0.82
N LYS A 337 -10.88 31.89 -1.17
CA LYS A 337 -11.91 31.66 -2.21
C LYS A 337 -13.21 32.38 -1.86
N THR A 338 -13.69 32.29 -0.62
CA THR A 338 -14.92 32.95 -0.15
C THR A 338 -14.78 34.48 -0.16
N LEU A 339 -13.66 35.02 0.35
CA LEU A 339 -13.37 36.47 0.29
C LEU A 339 -13.33 36.98 -1.15
N ARG A 340 -12.68 36.23 -2.05
CA ARG A 340 -12.60 36.59 -3.47
C ARG A 340 -13.98 36.61 -4.13
N LEU A 341 -14.84 35.64 -3.82
CA LEU A 341 -16.23 35.61 -4.31
C LEU A 341 -17.04 36.79 -3.76
N TYR A 342 -16.91 37.09 -2.47
CA TYR A 342 -17.59 38.22 -1.84
C TYR A 342 -17.16 39.57 -2.44
N LEU A 343 -15.85 39.76 -2.65
CA LEU A 343 -15.32 40.97 -3.29
C LEU A 343 -15.74 41.09 -4.76
N TRP A 344 -15.83 39.97 -5.49
CA TRP A 344 -16.33 39.96 -6.87
C TRP A 344 -17.81 40.35 -6.94
N ASP A 345 -18.63 39.80 -6.05
CA ASP A 345 -20.07 40.11 -5.99
C ASP A 345 -20.31 41.56 -5.55
N TYR A 346 -19.53 42.06 -4.58
CA TYR A 346 -19.57 43.46 -4.14
C TYR A 346 -19.24 44.45 -5.28
N ASN A 347 -18.18 44.18 -6.04
CA ASN A 347 -17.80 45.04 -7.17
C ASN A 347 -18.86 45.04 -8.27
N ASN A 348 -19.43 43.87 -8.60
CA ASN A 348 -20.45 43.78 -9.63
C ASN A 348 -21.81 44.38 -9.21
N TYR A 349 -22.17 44.30 -7.93
CA TYR A 349 -23.35 44.99 -7.39
C TYR A 349 -23.17 46.51 -7.42
N GLY A 350 -21.97 47.01 -7.11
CA GLY A 350 -21.62 48.43 -7.23
C GLY A 350 -21.81 48.95 -8.66
N ASP A 351 -21.27 48.24 -9.65
CA ASP A 351 -21.38 48.60 -11.06
C ASP A 351 -22.83 48.51 -11.58
N ALA A 352 -23.61 47.53 -11.11
CA ALA A 352 -25.02 47.40 -11.47
C ALA A 352 -25.91 48.52 -10.89
N VAL A 353 -25.62 49.00 -9.68
CA VAL A 353 -26.34 50.13 -9.06
C VAL A 353 -25.93 51.46 -9.73
N VAL A 354 -24.66 51.64 -10.05
CA VAL A 354 -24.18 52.82 -10.81
C VAL A 354 -24.84 52.89 -12.20
N ASN A 355 -24.90 51.77 -12.93
CA ASN A 355 -25.58 51.71 -14.24
C ASN A 355 -27.11 51.89 -14.16
N ARG A 356 -27.75 51.48 -13.06
CA ARG A 356 -29.18 51.70 -12.86
C ARG A 356 -29.49 53.16 -12.54
N ASN A 357 -28.64 53.82 -11.74
CA ASN A 357 -28.78 55.23 -11.40
C ASN A 357 -28.47 56.16 -12.59
N SER A 358 -27.50 55.80 -13.45
CA SER A 358 -27.22 56.55 -14.69
C SER A 358 -28.36 56.44 -15.71
N ALA A 359 -29.05 55.30 -15.78
CA ALA A 359 -30.26 55.12 -16.60
C ALA A 359 -31.45 55.94 -16.07
N PHE A 360 -31.61 56.08 -14.76
CA PHE A 360 -32.65 56.94 -14.17
C PHE A 360 -32.37 58.45 -14.34
N SER A 361 -31.10 58.87 -14.37
CA SER A 361 -30.73 60.27 -14.62
C SER A 361 -30.86 60.74 -16.08
N CYS A 362 -30.97 59.81 -17.05
CA CYS A 362 -31.25 60.14 -18.46
C CYS A 362 -32.76 60.17 -18.79
N GLY A 363 -33.64 59.97 -17.81
CA GLY A 363 -35.09 59.82 -18.00
C GLY A 363 -35.94 61.03 -17.58
N THR A 364 -35.39 62.24 -17.50
CA THR A 364 -36.16 63.44 -17.15
C THR A 364 -36.06 64.56 -18.19
N PHE A 365 -37.24 64.82 -18.77
CA PHE A 365 -37.72 66.05 -19.40
C PHE A 365 -37.08 66.51 -20.72
N SER A 366 -37.81 66.27 -21.80
CA SER A 366 -37.95 67.21 -22.91
C SER A 366 -39.43 67.68 -22.93
N PRO A 367 -39.71 68.99 -22.99
CA PRO A 367 -41.07 69.55 -22.91
C PRO A 367 -41.95 69.22 -24.12
#